data_AF-E6PLB2-F1
#
_entry.id   AF-E6PLB2-F1
#
_cell.length_a   1.000
_cell.length_b   1.000
_cell.length_c   1.000
_cell.angle_alpha   90.00
_cell.angle_beta   90.00
_cell.angle_gamma   90.00
#
_symmetry.space_group_name_H-M   'P 1'
#
loop_
_entity.id
_entity.type
_entity.pdbx_description
1 polymer ?
#
loop_
_entity_poly.entity_id
_entity_poly.type
_entity_poly.pdbx_seq_one_letter_code
_entity_poly.pdbx_strand_id
1 'polypeptide(L)'
;MLTRDGAQSFAVPRLAHGAHGTGCLYAAVLAAMLAQGWSVADAVVEAQWRTHAGIAQAWRAAPEARPLVNPAAVLDSGSFPRRPAPGGLPQTDAPAFAPLTAPPGFYPILPDADWALRVLDWGARTLQLRIKDLQGAALRADIARVAEAARQAGAQLFVNDHWREALDAGAYGVHLGQEDLLLADLAALRAAGMRLGVSTHTPGEMARAHALGPSYIALGPVYPTTLKVMPYRPLGLQRLADWVARCRPRYPTVAIGGISLERAPGVMAAGADGYAVVSAVTQAADPQAAVRRGLAIAQQAQDCRAAAG
;
A
#
# COMPACT_ATOMS: atom_id res chain seq x y z
N MET A 1 -10.33 -20.69 -9.16
CA MET A 1 -11.70 -21.20 -9.04
C MET A 1 -12.30 -20.69 -7.73
N LEU A 2 -13.31 -19.80 -7.78
CA LEU A 2 -14.24 -19.62 -6.67
C LEU A 2 -14.81 -21.01 -6.36
N THR A 3 -14.66 -21.51 -5.14
CA THR A 3 -15.42 -22.70 -4.74
C THR A 3 -16.90 -22.39 -4.93
N ARG A 4 -17.70 -23.36 -5.39
CA ARG A 4 -19.14 -23.23 -5.66
C ARG A 4 -19.96 -22.69 -4.47
N ASP A 5 -19.37 -22.60 -3.27
CA ASP A 5 -20.06 -22.26 -2.01
C ASP A 5 -19.69 -20.88 -1.41
N GLY A 6 -18.95 -20.03 -2.12
CA GLY A 6 -18.57 -18.70 -1.59
C GLY A 6 -17.50 -18.73 -0.47
N ALA A 7 -16.80 -19.86 -0.29
CA ALA A 7 -15.73 -19.98 0.70
C ALA A 7 -14.52 -19.10 0.36
N GLN A 8 -13.99 -18.40 1.37
CA GLN A 8 -12.77 -17.60 1.27
C GLN A 8 -11.61 -18.35 1.92
N SER A 9 -10.47 -18.40 1.24
CA SER A 9 -9.25 -19.02 1.75
C SER A 9 -8.29 -17.98 2.31
N PHE A 10 -7.63 -18.36 3.40
CA PHE A 10 -6.58 -17.59 4.03
C PHE A 10 -5.44 -18.55 4.37
N ALA A 11 -4.21 -18.12 4.18
CA ALA A 11 -3.03 -18.96 4.42
C ALA A 11 -1.94 -18.16 5.15
N VAL A 12 -1.28 -18.81 6.11
CA VAL A 12 -0.09 -18.30 6.79
C VAL A 12 1.04 -19.32 6.65
N PRO A 13 2.33 -18.90 6.64
CA PRO A 13 3.44 -19.84 6.62
C PRO A 13 3.38 -20.80 7.80
N ARG A 14 3.71 -22.08 7.59
CA ARG A 14 3.77 -23.06 8.67
C ARG A 14 4.96 -22.75 9.59
N LEU A 15 4.69 -22.68 10.89
CA LEU A 15 5.72 -22.51 11.92
C LEU A 15 6.26 -23.87 12.37
N ALA A 16 7.52 -23.90 12.80
CA ALA A 16 8.20 -25.13 13.24
C ALA A 16 7.69 -25.65 14.60
N HIS A 17 7.01 -24.80 15.37
CA HIS A 17 6.46 -25.13 16.68
C HIS A 17 5.06 -24.57 16.85
N GLY A 18 4.34 -25.12 17.84
CA GLY A 18 3.05 -24.62 18.30
C GLY A 18 3.16 -23.87 19.64
N ALA A 19 2.03 -23.32 20.08
CA ALA A 19 1.87 -22.72 21.39
C ALA A 19 0.46 -23.00 21.94
N HIS A 20 0.33 -23.01 23.26
CA HIS A 20 -0.96 -23.05 23.94
C HIS A 20 -1.62 -21.67 23.97
N GLY A 21 -2.95 -21.64 24.08
CA GLY A 21 -3.74 -20.39 24.13
C GLY A 21 -4.05 -19.77 22.76
N THR A 22 -3.63 -20.41 21.66
CA THR A 22 -3.82 -19.89 20.29
C THR A 22 -5.29 -19.74 19.90
N GLY A 23 -6.13 -20.74 20.21
CA GLY A 23 -7.57 -20.66 19.97
C GLY A 23 -8.24 -19.54 20.78
N CYS A 24 -7.81 -19.33 22.02
CA CYS A 24 -8.33 -18.25 22.87
C CYS A 24 -7.94 -16.87 22.32
N LEU A 25 -6.68 -16.69 21.93
CA LEU A 25 -6.21 -15.46 21.31
C LEU A 25 -6.95 -15.19 20.00
N TYR A 26 -7.08 -16.20 19.14
CA TYR A 26 -7.80 -16.09 17.87
C TYR A 26 -9.25 -15.64 18.08
N ALA A 27 -9.99 -16.32 18.96
CA ALA A 27 -11.38 -16.01 19.24
C ALA A 27 -11.55 -14.61 19.87
N ALA A 28 -10.66 -14.23 20.79
CA ALA A 28 -10.70 -12.92 21.43
C ALA A 28 -10.45 -11.78 20.43
N VAL A 29 -9.46 -11.93 19.55
CA VAL A 29 -9.20 -10.94 18.48
C VAL A 29 -10.35 -10.86 17.50
N LEU A 30 -10.87 -12.02 17.06
CA LEU A 30 -12.01 -12.08 16.15
C LEU A 30 -13.22 -11.33 16.74
N ALA A 31 -13.58 -11.63 18.00
CA ALA A 31 -14.69 -10.98 18.69
C ALA A 31 -14.47 -9.46 18.85
N ALA A 32 -13.25 -9.04 19.24
CA ALA A 32 -12.93 -7.63 19.40
C ALA A 32 -13.00 -6.84 18.08
N MET A 33 -12.60 -7.46 16.97
CA MET A 33 -12.69 -6.85 15.63
C MET A 33 -14.14 -6.71 15.18
N LEU A 34 -14.95 -7.75 15.35
CA LEU A 34 -16.39 -7.70 15.02
C LEU A 34 -17.12 -6.66 15.87
N ALA A 35 -16.81 -6.55 17.16
CA ALA A 35 -17.37 -5.53 18.05
C ALA A 35 -17.02 -4.10 17.64
N GLN A 36 -15.89 -3.89 16.97
CA GLN A 36 -15.49 -2.60 16.40
C GLN A 36 -16.12 -2.32 15.02
N GLY A 37 -16.97 -3.22 14.52
CA GLY A 37 -17.67 -3.08 13.24
C GLY A 37 -16.86 -3.48 12.02
N TRP A 38 -15.78 -4.23 12.18
CA TRP A 38 -15.04 -4.79 11.04
C TRP A 38 -15.82 -5.92 10.38
N SER A 39 -15.58 -6.13 9.08
CA SER A 39 -16.12 -7.29 8.38
C SER A 39 -15.55 -8.59 8.96
N VAL A 40 -16.30 -9.70 8.81
CA VAL A 40 -15.82 -11.03 9.20
C VAL A 40 -14.46 -11.35 8.56
N ALA A 41 -14.27 -10.98 7.28
CA ALA A 41 -13.03 -11.25 6.58
C ALA A 41 -11.83 -10.46 7.14
N ASP A 42 -12.05 -9.20 7.54
CA ASP A 42 -10.99 -8.39 8.18
C ASP A 42 -10.70 -8.88 9.60
N ALA A 43 -11.73 -9.28 10.34
CA ALA A 43 -11.60 -9.84 11.68
C ALA A 43 -10.80 -11.16 11.66
N VAL A 44 -11.07 -12.04 10.69
CA VAL A 44 -10.31 -13.30 10.48
C VAL A 44 -8.86 -13.00 10.16
N VAL A 45 -8.58 -12.04 9.27
CA VAL A 45 -7.20 -11.65 8.93
C VAL A 45 -6.44 -11.16 10.14
N GLU A 46 -7.02 -10.26 10.94
CA GLU A 46 -6.37 -9.76 12.15
C GLU A 46 -6.15 -10.89 13.19
N ALA A 47 -7.14 -11.77 13.37
CA ALA A 47 -7.05 -12.90 14.29
C ALA A 47 -5.96 -13.89 13.87
N GLN A 48 -5.87 -14.22 12.58
CA GLN A 48 -4.82 -15.08 12.05
C GLN A 48 -3.44 -14.46 12.21
N TRP A 49 -3.29 -13.19 11.86
CA TRP A 49 -2.02 -12.49 11.95
C TRP A 49 -1.48 -12.44 13.37
N ARG A 50 -2.31 -12.01 14.33
CA ARG A 50 -1.94 -11.95 15.75
C ARG A 50 -1.63 -13.32 16.33
N THR A 51 -2.41 -14.32 15.96
CA THR A 51 -2.18 -15.69 16.42
C THR A 51 -0.87 -16.24 15.86
N HIS A 52 -0.60 -16.01 14.57
CA HIS A 52 0.63 -16.46 13.92
C HIS A 52 1.86 -15.78 14.52
N ALA A 53 1.86 -14.45 14.64
CA ALA A 53 2.93 -13.70 15.30
C ALA A 53 3.10 -14.14 16.77
N GLY A 54 1.99 -14.35 17.48
CA GLY A 54 1.98 -14.82 18.85
C GLY A 54 2.55 -16.22 19.04
N ILE A 55 2.37 -17.11 18.06
CA ILE A 55 3.01 -18.43 18.07
C ILE A 55 4.50 -18.27 17.79
N ALA A 56 4.89 -17.48 16.77
CA ALA A 56 6.29 -17.26 16.40
C ALA A 56 7.11 -16.65 17.54
N GLN A 57 6.48 -15.82 18.38
CA GLN A 57 7.08 -15.16 19.54
C GLN A 57 6.62 -15.78 20.86
N ALA A 58 6.21 -17.06 20.85
CA ALA A 58 5.74 -17.74 22.04
C ALA A 58 6.84 -17.84 23.11
N TRP A 59 6.43 -17.76 24.37
CA TRP A 59 7.34 -17.77 25.52
C TRP A 59 7.06 -18.98 26.41
N ARG A 60 8.03 -19.35 27.25
CA ARG A 60 7.88 -20.43 28.23
C ARG A 60 8.03 -19.87 29.63
N ALA A 61 7.17 -20.31 30.54
CA ALA A 61 7.27 -19.96 31.96
C ALA A 61 8.46 -20.68 32.65
N ALA A 62 8.85 -21.85 32.15
CA ALA A 62 10.00 -22.63 32.57
C ALA A 62 10.55 -23.46 31.37
N PRO A 63 11.81 -23.92 31.38
CA PRO A 63 12.41 -24.62 30.23
C PRO A 63 11.58 -25.82 29.71
N GLU A 64 11.04 -26.61 30.62
CA GLU A 64 10.19 -27.78 30.36
C GLU A 64 8.71 -27.44 30.12
N ALA A 65 8.27 -26.23 30.49
CA ALA A 65 6.89 -25.81 30.31
C ALA A 65 6.55 -25.64 28.84
N ARG A 66 5.33 -25.98 28.45
CA ARG A 66 4.87 -25.80 27.07
C ARG A 66 4.82 -24.30 26.69
N PRO A 67 5.16 -23.92 25.44
CA PRO A 67 5.09 -22.53 25.02
C PRO A 67 3.68 -21.97 25.12
N LEU A 68 3.57 -20.73 25.57
CA LEU A 68 2.34 -19.94 25.60
C LEU A 68 2.40 -18.91 24.49
N VAL A 69 1.28 -18.75 23.78
CA VAL A 69 1.15 -17.73 22.73
C VAL A 69 1.41 -16.35 23.33
N ASN A 70 2.18 -15.50 22.64
CA ASN A 70 2.42 -14.13 23.06
C ASN A 70 1.31 -13.21 22.53
N PRO A 71 0.37 -12.74 23.36
CA PRO A 71 -0.70 -11.84 22.91
C PRO A 71 -0.19 -10.44 22.55
N ALA A 72 1.02 -10.09 23.01
CA ALA A 72 1.69 -8.82 22.76
C ALA A 72 2.79 -8.95 21.69
N ALA A 73 2.73 -9.99 20.86
CA ALA A 73 3.67 -10.18 19.77
C ALA A 73 3.71 -8.96 18.84
N VAL A 74 4.91 -8.60 18.42
CA VAL A 74 5.12 -7.55 17.42
C VAL A 74 4.60 -8.07 16.09
N LEU A 75 3.77 -7.27 15.41
CA LEU A 75 3.21 -7.62 14.11
C LEU A 75 4.05 -6.99 13.01
N ASP A 76 4.51 -7.83 12.08
CA ASP A 76 5.33 -7.44 10.94
C ASP A 76 4.88 -8.15 9.66
N SER A 77 5.58 -7.83 8.56
CA SER A 77 5.32 -8.37 7.22
C SER A 77 5.61 -9.88 7.09
N GLY A 78 6.37 -10.45 8.03
CA GLY A 78 6.69 -11.88 8.07
C GLY A 78 5.53 -12.73 8.56
N SER A 79 4.66 -12.14 9.39
CA SER A 79 3.51 -12.82 9.99
C SER A 79 2.19 -12.59 9.23
N PHE A 80 2.23 -11.93 8.07
CA PHE A 80 1.02 -11.60 7.33
C PHE A 80 0.28 -12.84 6.82
N PRO A 81 -1.06 -12.87 6.97
CA PRO A 81 -1.87 -13.82 6.25
C PRO A 81 -1.94 -13.42 4.77
N ARG A 82 -1.89 -14.43 3.91
CA ARG A 82 -2.18 -14.33 2.49
C ARG A 82 -3.65 -14.60 2.28
N ARG A 83 -4.32 -13.66 1.63
CA ARG A 83 -5.69 -13.83 1.14
C ARG A 83 -5.67 -13.72 -0.39
N PRO A 84 -5.68 -14.84 -1.12
CA PRO A 84 -5.82 -14.82 -2.57
C PRO A 84 -7.10 -14.10 -3.02
N ALA A 85 -7.06 -13.41 -4.16
CA ALA A 85 -8.26 -12.86 -4.78
C ALA A 85 -9.23 -13.98 -5.20
N PRO A 86 -10.55 -13.72 -5.23
CA PRO A 86 -11.53 -14.64 -5.80
C PRO A 86 -11.15 -14.98 -7.25
N GLY A 87 -10.93 -16.26 -7.55
CA GLY A 87 -10.37 -16.71 -8.83
C GLY A 87 -9.07 -17.49 -8.70
N GLY A 88 -8.34 -17.34 -7.58
CA GLY A 88 -7.03 -17.96 -7.35
C GLY A 88 -5.88 -17.01 -7.73
N LEU A 89 -4.65 -17.36 -7.35
CA LEU A 89 -3.46 -16.66 -7.82
C LEU A 89 -3.10 -17.22 -9.21
N PRO A 90 -3.01 -16.42 -10.29
CA PRO A 90 -2.27 -16.85 -11.46
C PRO A 90 -0.79 -16.91 -11.04
N GLN A 91 -0.31 -18.09 -10.66
CA GLN A 91 1.09 -18.26 -10.26
C GLN A 91 1.61 -19.57 -10.79
N THR A 92 2.51 -19.46 -11.76
CA THR A 92 3.44 -20.53 -12.08
C THR A 92 4.83 -19.93 -12.25
N ASP A 93 5.36 -19.34 -11.17
CA ASP A 93 6.77 -18.93 -10.99
C ASP A 93 7.08 -17.42 -11.12
N ALA A 94 6.33 -16.60 -10.37
CA ALA A 94 6.49 -15.15 -10.27
C ALA A 94 7.79 -14.73 -9.56
N PRO A 95 8.66 -13.97 -10.22
CA PRO A 95 8.96 -12.60 -9.78
C PRO A 95 9.14 -11.67 -11.00
N ALA A 96 8.47 -10.53 -11.11
CA ALA A 96 9.05 -9.30 -10.60
C ALA A 96 7.94 -8.34 -10.13
N PHE A 97 8.13 -7.71 -8.97
CA PHE A 97 7.53 -6.42 -8.58
C PHE A 97 8.27 -5.87 -7.36
N ALA A 98 9.57 -5.67 -7.45
CA ALA A 98 10.28 -4.73 -6.59
C ALA A 98 11.32 -4.10 -7.51
N PRO A 99 11.28 -2.80 -7.75
CA PRO A 99 12.07 -1.95 -6.88
C PRO A 99 11.36 -0.66 -6.49
N LEU A 100 11.65 -0.21 -5.27
CA LEU A 100 11.83 1.20 -4.93
C LEU A 100 12.87 1.26 -3.80
N THR A 101 14.09 1.71 -4.09
CA THR A 101 15.22 1.73 -3.13
C THR A 101 16.00 3.05 -3.19
N ALA A 102 15.42 4.25 -3.24
CA ALA A 102 14.12 4.82 -2.87
C ALA A 102 13.79 5.90 -3.96
N PRO A 103 12.66 6.64 -4.02
CA PRO A 103 11.91 7.20 -2.90
C PRO A 103 10.38 7.15 -3.06
N PRO A 104 9.65 6.56 -2.12
CA PRO A 104 8.47 7.23 -1.63
C PRO A 104 8.95 8.43 -0.79
N GLY A 105 8.27 9.55 -0.93
CA GLY A 105 8.60 10.84 -0.35
C GLY A 105 7.43 11.75 -0.66
N PHE A 106 7.66 12.83 -1.39
CA PHE A 106 6.56 13.62 -1.94
C PHE A 106 5.95 12.94 -3.18
N TYR A 107 4.65 12.62 -3.14
CA TYR A 107 3.96 11.87 -4.19
C TYR A 107 2.69 12.60 -4.70
N PRO A 108 2.81 13.56 -5.62
CA PRO A 108 1.65 14.21 -6.23
C PRO A 108 0.87 13.29 -7.16
N ILE A 109 -0.46 13.36 -7.07
CA ILE A 109 -1.42 12.70 -7.97
C ILE A 109 -2.06 13.76 -8.86
N LEU A 110 -1.93 13.58 -10.17
CA LEU A 110 -2.11 14.63 -11.17
C LEU A 110 -3.19 14.23 -12.18
N PRO A 111 -4.10 15.15 -12.55
CA PRO A 111 -5.30 14.81 -13.32
C PRO A 111 -5.03 14.60 -14.82
N ASP A 112 -3.98 15.21 -15.35
CA ASP A 112 -3.68 15.24 -16.79
C ASP A 112 -2.17 15.35 -17.05
N ALA A 113 -1.82 15.25 -18.32
CA ALA A 113 -0.44 15.26 -18.75
C ALA A 113 0.24 16.63 -18.59
N ASP A 114 -0.47 17.75 -18.72
CA ASP A 114 0.12 19.09 -18.55
C ASP A 114 0.52 19.36 -17.09
N TRP A 115 -0.30 18.91 -16.13
CA TRP A 115 0.07 18.89 -14.73
C TRP A 115 1.29 18.01 -14.45
N ALA A 116 1.32 16.81 -15.03
CA ALA A 116 2.45 15.89 -14.84
C ALA A 116 3.77 16.46 -15.34
N LEU A 117 3.78 17.07 -16.52
CA LEU A 117 4.98 17.69 -17.10
C LEU A 117 5.48 18.86 -16.24
N ARG A 118 4.60 19.78 -15.81
CA ARG A 118 5.00 20.89 -14.93
C ARG A 118 5.60 20.40 -13.61
N VAL A 119 5.00 19.39 -12.99
CA VAL A 119 5.44 18.87 -11.69
C VAL A 119 6.78 18.12 -11.80
N LEU A 120 7.04 17.46 -12.94
CA LEU A 120 8.35 16.90 -13.27
C LEU A 120 9.42 18.00 -13.36
N ASP A 121 9.12 19.10 -14.07
CA ASP A 121 10.00 20.26 -14.22
C ASP A 121 10.29 20.94 -12.87
N TRP A 122 9.34 20.88 -11.94
CA TRP A 122 9.50 21.43 -10.59
C TRP A 122 10.25 20.51 -9.62
N GLY A 123 10.72 19.34 -10.09
CA GLY A 123 11.65 18.48 -9.35
C GLY A 123 11.02 17.24 -8.72
N ALA A 124 9.72 16.97 -8.91
CA ALA A 124 9.13 15.74 -8.41
C ALA A 124 9.70 14.52 -9.16
N ARG A 125 10.02 13.45 -8.41
CA ARG A 125 10.58 12.21 -8.97
C ARG A 125 9.73 10.96 -8.68
N THR A 126 8.62 11.13 -7.99
CA THR A 126 7.58 10.11 -7.82
C THR A 126 6.24 10.79 -8.03
N LEU A 127 5.45 10.35 -9.02
CA LEU A 127 4.18 10.99 -9.36
C LEU A 127 3.18 9.98 -9.92
N GLN A 128 1.90 10.29 -9.79
CA GLN A 128 0.81 9.47 -10.29
C GLN A 128 0.02 10.26 -11.32
N LEU A 129 -0.19 9.67 -12.48
CA LEU A 129 -1.12 10.20 -13.48
C LEU A 129 -2.48 9.51 -13.30
N ARG A 130 -3.50 10.31 -13.01
CA ARG A 130 -4.87 9.86 -12.75
C ARG A 130 -5.86 10.60 -13.65
N ILE A 131 -5.94 10.13 -14.90
CA ILE A 131 -6.85 10.65 -15.91
C ILE A 131 -8.20 9.94 -15.80
N LYS A 132 -9.27 10.72 -15.58
CA LYS A 132 -10.65 10.18 -15.48
C LYS A 132 -11.45 10.34 -16.76
N ASP A 133 -11.20 11.41 -17.50
CA ASP A 133 -12.12 11.92 -18.50
C ASP A 133 -11.68 11.64 -19.95
N LEU A 134 -10.50 11.05 -20.15
CA LEU A 134 -9.99 10.65 -21.47
C LEU A 134 -10.11 9.15 -21.70
N GLN A 135 -10.30 8.79 -22.96
CA GLN A 135 -10.35 7.40 -23.43
C GLN A 135 -9.66 7.27 -24.80
N GLY A 136 -9.41 6.04 -25.23
CA GLY A 136 -8.95 5.74 -26.58
C GLY A 136 -7.61 6.40 -26.93
N ALA A 137 -7.53 7.03 -28.10
CA ALA A 137 -6.29 7.59 -28.63
C ALA A 137 -5.75 8.75 -27.78
N ALA A 138 -6.63 9.61 -27.24
CA ALA A 138 -6.21 10.74 -26.42
C ALA A 138 -5.57 10.28 -25.10
N LEU A 139 -6.20 9.31 -24.42
CA LEU A 139 -5.65 8.72 -23.20
C LEU A 139 -4.27 8.08 -23.44
N ARG A 140 -4.13 7.30 -24.52
CA ARG A 140 -2.84 6.67 -24.88
C ARG A 140 -1.76 7.71 -25.17
N ALA A 141 -2.11 8.77 -25.91
CA ALA A 141 -1.18 9.84 -26.23
C ALA A 141 -0.68 10.56 -24.96
N ASP A 142 -1.58 10.89 -24.04
CA ASP A 142 -1.24 11.54 -22.79
C ASP A 142 -0.35 10.67 -21.89
N ILE A 143 -0.71 9.39 -21.72
CA ILE A 143 0.09 8.45 -20.91
C ILE A 143 1.48 8.27 -21.53
N ALA A 144 1.59 8.05 -22.84
CA ALA A 144 2.87 7.90 -23.51
C ALA A 144 3.76 9.15 -23.37
N ARG A 145 3.17 10.34 -23.52
CA ARG A 145 3.87 11.62 -23.38
C ARG A 145 4.48 11.78 -21.99
N VAL A 146 3.73 11.47 -20.93
CA VAL A 146 4.20 11.59 -19.55
C VAL A 146 5.19 10.48 -19.19
N ALA A 147 4.98 9.25 -19.66
CA ALA A 147 5.89 8.13 -19.43
C ALA A 147 7.28 8.43 -19.98
N GLU A 148 7.36 8.99 -21.20
CA GLU A 148 8.61 9.40 -21.82
C GLU A 148 9.29 10.52 -21.04
N ALA A 149 8.56 11.59 -20.69
CA ALA A 149 9.12 12.70 -19.90
C ALA A 149 9.61 12.25 -18.51
N ALA A 150 8.86 11.38 -17.84
CA ALA A 150 9.25 10.82 -16.55
C ALA A 150 10.54 9.99 -16.67
N ARG A 151 10.66 9.17 -17.72
CA ARG A 151 11.86 8.38 -17.99
C ARG A 151 13.09 9.27 -18.22
N GLN A 152 12.94 10.33 -19.02
CA GLN A 152 14.01 11.32 -19.25
C GLN A 152 14.43 12.04 -17.96
N ALA A 153 13.47 12.34 -17.07
CA ALA A 153 13.72 12.99 -15.79
C ALA A 153 14.23 12.03 -14.69
N GLY A 154 14.35 10.72 -14.96
CA GLY A 154 14.66 9.71 -13.95
C GLY A 154 13.57 9.56 -12.87
N ALA A 155 12.33 9.89 -13.21
CA ALA A 155 11.18 9.86 -12.33
C ALA A 155 10.40 8.54 -12.42
N GLN A 156 9.75 8.19 -11.32
CA GLN A 156 8.87 7.03 -11.17
C GLN A 156 7.43 7.47 -11.40
N LEU A 157 6.96 7.25 -12.63
CA LEU A 157 5.56 7.48 -13.00
C LEU A 157 4.71 6.24 -12.72
N PHE A 158 3.71 6.39 -11.86
CA PHE A 158 2.64 5.41 -11.72
C PHE A 158 1.39 5.86 -12.48
N VAL A 159 0.86 5.01 -13.35
CA VAL A 159 -0.43 5.28 -14.02
C VAL A 159 -1.55 4.63 -13.21
N ASN A 160 -2.59 5.41 -12.89
CA ASN A 160 -3.74 4.93 -12.12
C ASN A 160 -4.76 4.22 -13.03
N ASP A 161 -5.18 3.02 -12.66
CA ASP A 161 -6.22 2.15 -13.26
C ASP A 161 -5.97 1.67 -14.71
N HIS A 162 -5.46 2.55 -15.59
CA HIS A 162 -5.22 2.31 -17.03
C HIS A 162 -3.99 1.44 -17.31
N TRP A 163 -4.01 0.20 -16.80
CA TRP A 163 -2.84 -0.68 -16.80
C TRP A 163 -2.40 -1.12 -18.19
N ARG A 164 -3.32 -1.23 -19.17
CA ARG A 164 -2.99 -1.62 -20.55
C ARG A 164 -2.22 -0.49 -21.24
N GLU A 165 -2.73 0.72 -21.14
CA GLU A 165 -2.11 1.91 -21.70
C GLU A 165 -0.76 2.21 -21.04
N ALA A 166 -0.65 1.96 -19.73
CA ALA A 166 0.61 2.08 -19.00
C ALA A 166 1.65 1.04 -19.47
N LEU A 167 1.21 -0.19 -19.72
CA LEU A 167 2.03 -1.27 -20.25
C LEU A 167 2.52 -0.94 -21.66
N ASP A 168 1.61 -0.52 -22.55
CA ASP A 168 1.93 -0.12 -23.93
C ASP A 168 2.92 1.06 -23.97
N ALA A 169 2.78 2.00 -23.03
CA ALA A 169 3.65 3.16 -22.91
C ALA A 169 5.00 2.89 -22.21
N GLY A 170 5.23 1.68 -21.69
CA GLY A 170 6.45 1.35 -20.93
C GLY A 170 6.61 2.19 -19.66
N ALA A 171 5.50 2.55 -19.00
CA ALA A 171 5.53 3.33 -17.77
C ALA A 171 6.28 2.59 -16.64
N TYR A 172 6.81 3.35 -15.65
CA TYR A 172 7.52 2.76 -14.52
C TYR A 172 6.66 1.75 -13.76
N GLY A 173 5.40 2.09 -13.51
CA GLY A 173 4.45 1.18 -12.88
C GLY A 173 3.00 1.62 -12.98
N VAL A 174 2.15 0.82 -12.35
CA VAL A 174 0.72 1.09 -12.20
C VAL A 174 0.34 1.19 -10.73
N HIS A 175 -0.63 2.03 -10.43
CA HIS A 175 -1.30 2.07 -9.14
C HIS A 175 -2.73 1.55 -9.31
N LEU A 176 -3.10 0.51 -8.55
CA LEU A 176 -4.38 -0.16 -8.70
C LEU A 176 -5.18 -0.18 -7.39
N GLY A 177 -6.48 0.03 -7.51
CA GLY A 177 -7.46 -0.25 -6.48
C GLY A 177 -7.76 -1.75 -6.36
N GLN A 178 -8.54 -2.10 -5.33
CA GLN A 178 -8.89 -3.50 -5.05
C GLN A 178 -9.75 -4.14 -6.13
N GLU A 179 -10.61 -3.35 -6.78
CA GLU A 179 -11.45 -3.80 -7.89
C GLU A 179 -10.63 -3.96 -9.17
N ASP A 180 -9.74 -3.01 -9.46
CA ASP A 180 -8.87 -3.05 -10.64
C ASP A 180 -7.90 -4.23 -10.61
N LEU A 181 -7.45 -4.65 -9.43
CA LEU A 181 -6.64 -5.85 -9.24
C LEU A 181 -7.33 -7.14 -9.73
N LEU A 182 -8.66 -7.19 -9.77
CA LEU A 182 -9.40 -8.36 -10.26
C LEU A 182 -9.42 -8.41 -11.79
N LEU A 183 -9.21 -7.27 -12.46
CA LEU A 183 -9.31 -7.12 -13.90
C LEU A 183 -7.94 -7.02 -14.59
N ALA A 184 -6.89 -6.66 -13.83
CA ALA A 184 -5.55 -6.49 -14.36
C ALA A 184 -4.86 -7.83 -14.67
N ASP A 185 -4.19 -7.90 -15.82
CA ASP A 185 -3.29 -9.02 -16.12
C ASP A 185 -1.97 -8.84 -15.36
N LEU A 186 -1.96 -9.28 -14.11
CA LEU A 186 -0.79 -9.16 -13.25
C LEU A 186 0.40 -9.98 -13.77
N ALA A 187 0.18 -11.04 -14.56
CA ALA A 187 1.26 -11.83 -15.12
C ALA A 187 1.98 -11.05 -16.23
N ALA A 188 1.22 -10.39 -17.12
CA ALA A 188 1.78 -9.50 -18.14
C ALA A 188 2.56 -8.34 -17.52
N LEU A 189 2.01 -7.69 -16.49
CA LEU A 189 2.69 -6.60 -15.78
C LEU A 189 4.01 -7.06 -15.12
N ARG A 190 4.05 -8.28 -14.57
CA ARG A 190 5.30 -8.87 -14.03
C ARG A 190 6.32 -9.14 -15.12
N ALA A 191 5.88 -9.75 -16.22
CA ALA A 191 6.75 -10.11 -17.34
C ALA A 191 7.38 -8.87 -17.98
N ALA A 192 6.63 -7.77 -18.04
CA ALA A 192 7.13 -6.48 -18.51
C ALA A 192 8.04 -5.76 -17.51
N GLY A 193 8.22 -6.31 -16.30
CA GLY A 193 8.99 -5.64 -15.26
C GLY A 193 8.41 -4.29 -14.87
N MET A 194 7.10 -4.09 -14.96
CA MET A 194 6.46 -2.88 -14.42
C MET A 194 6.48 -2.93 -12.89
N ARG A 195 6.18 -1.82 -12.20
CA ARG A 195 6.01 -1.77 -10.74
C ARG A 195 4.55 -1.70 -10.36
N LEU A 196 4.24 -2.15 -9.15
CA LEU A 196 2.86 -2.20 -8.66
C LEU A 196 2.73 -1.46 -7.34
N GLY A 197 1.86 -0.45 -7.31
CA GLY A 197 1.32 0.15 -6.09
C GLY A 197 -0.11 -0.33 -5.85
N VAL A 198 -0.46 -0.65 -4.61
CA VAL A 198 -1.81 -1.13 -4.26
C VAL A 198 -2.43 -0.25 -3.18
N SER A 199 -3.62 0.29 -3.45
CA SER A 199 -4.45 0.97 -2.44
C SER A 199 -5.03 -0.01 -1.41
N THR A 200 -4.89 0.32 -0.13
CA THR A 200 -5.33 -0.50 1.00
C THR A 200 -5.98 0.35 2.10
N HIS A 201 -7.14 -0.13 2.57
CA HIS A 201 -8.05 0.52 3.52
C HIS A 201 -8.51 -0.40 4.65
N THR A 202 -8.24 -1.71 4.57
CA THR A 202 -8.58 -2.70 5.61
C THR A 202 -7.48 -3.75 5.79
N PRO A 203 -7.44 -4.47 6.92
CA PRO A 203 -6.55 -5.63 7.08
C PRO A 203 -6.70 -6.66 5.96
N GLY A 204 -7.94 -6.95 5.53
CA GLY A 204 -8.21 -7.90 4.46
C GLY A 204 -7.70 -7.45 3.09
N GLU A 205 -7.71 -6.14 2.81
CA GLU A 205 -7.07 -5.56 1.63
C GLU A 205 -5.55 -5.67 1.69
N MET A 206 -4.98 -5.46 2.87
CA MET A 206 -3.54 -5.59 3.11
C MET A 206 -3.07 -7.04 2.93
N ALA A 207 -3.87 -8.02 3.38
CA ALA A 207 -3.62 -9.45 3.16
C ALA A 207 -3.71 -9.84 1.67
N ARG A 208 -4.59 -9.19 0.89
CA ARG A 208 -4.63 -9.34 -0.58
C ARG A 208 -3.39 -8.74 -1.22
N ALA A 209 -3.02 -7.52 -0.85
CA ALA A 209 -1.80 -6.88 -1.32
C ALA A 209 -0.57 -7.75 -1.00
N HIS A 210 -0.46 -8.27 0.22
CA HIS A 210 0.63 -9.17 0.62
C HIS A 210 0.73 -10.42 -0.26
N ALA A 211 -0.42 -11.04 -0.60
CA ALA A 211 -0.45 -12.21 -1.49
C ALA A 211 0.06 -11.90 -2.91
N LEU A 212 -0.05 -10.64 -3.36
CA LEU A 212 0.48 -10.17 -4.63
C LEU A 212 1.94 -9.72 -4.54
N GLY A 213 2.43 -9.30 -3.37
CA GLY A 213 3.80 -8.78 -3.24
C GLY A 213 4.08 -7.57 -4.14
N PRO A 214 3.36 -6.44 -3.98
CA PRO A 214 3.56 -5.22 -4.75
C PRO A 214 4.87 -4.52 -4.37
N SER A 215 5.25 -3.54 -5.19
CA SER A 215 6.43 -2.70 -4.98
C SER A 215 6.24 -1.70 -3.83
N TYR A 216 5.00 -1.26 -3.55
CA TYR A 216 4.65 -0.52 -2.34
C TYR A 216 3.15 -0.69 -2.01
N ILE A 217 2.78 -0.39 -0.76
CA ILE A 217 1.40 -0.39 -0.29
C ILE A 217 0.97 1.04 0.04
N ALA A 218 -0.15 1.50 -0.52
CA ALA A 218 -0.75 2.78 -0.16
C ALA A 218 -1.77 2.60 0.96
N LEU A 219 -1.60 3.37 2.05
CA LEU A 219 -2.41 3.27 3.27
C LEU A 219 -3.29 4.51 3.40
N GLY A 220 -4.61 4.34 3.40
CA GLY A 220 -5.53 5.47 3.55
C GLY A 220 -6.99 5.08 3.73
N PRO A 221 -7.92 6.06 3.72
CA PRO A 221 -7.61 7.48 3.85
C PRO A 221 -7.03 7.79 5.24
N VAL A 222 -5.95 8.57 5.33
CA VAL A 222 -5.37 8.95 6.63
C VAL A 222 -6.28 9.96 7.36
N TYR A 223 -6.78 10.94 6.61
CA TYR A 223 -7.68 11.99 7.08
C TYR A 223 -8.97 12.01 6.23
N PRO A 224 -10.05 12.67 6.69
CA PRO A 224 -11.23 12.91 5.86
C PRO A 224 -10.88 13.53 4.51
N THR A 225 -11.51 13.07 3.44
CA THR A 225 -11.31 13.59 2.08
C THR A 225 -12.64 13.71 1.34
N THR A 226 -12.77 14.72 0.49
CA THR A 226 -13.94 14.96 -0.37
C THR A 226 -13.69 14.50 -1.82
N LEU A 227 -12.48 14.07 -2.16
CA LEU A 227 -12.07 13.76 -3.54
C LEU A 227 -12.55 12.38 -4.04
N LYS A 228 -12.84 11.48 -3.10
CA LYS A 228 -13.40 10.16 -3.35
C LYS A 228 -14.33 9.86 -2.18
N VAL A 229 -15.61 9.59 -2.46
CA VAL A 229 -16.51 9.06 -1.46
C VAL A 229 -16.03 7.65 -1.15
N MET A 230 -15.64 7.41 0.09
CA MET A 230 -15.06 6.16 0.53
C MET A 230 -15.87 5.63 1.72
N PRO A 231 -16.22 4.33 1.75
CA PRO A 231 -16.94 3.74 2.87
C PRO A 231 -16.06 3.54 4.12
N TYR A 232 -14.79 3.94 4.07
CA TYR A 232 -13.81 3.69 5.11
C TYR A 232 -13.63 4.90 6.03
N ARG A 233 -13.53 4.62 7.33
CA ARG A 233 -13.20 5.65 8.32
C ARG A 233 -11.73 6.07 8.15
N PRO A 234 -11.40 7.36 8.34
CA PRO A 234 -10.01 7.80 8.35
C PRO A 234 -9.17 7.03 9.39
N LEU A 235 -7.95 6.64 9.00
CA LEU A 235 -7.05 5.87 9.88
C LEU A 235 -6.62 6.71 11.09
N GLY A 236 -6.31 7.99 10.88
CA GLY A 236 -5.55 8.79 11.83
C GLY A 236 -4.08 8.35 11.95
N LEU A 237 -3.28 9.14 12.64
CA LEU A 237 -1.82 8.92 12.72
C LEU A 237 -1.44 7.68 13.53
N GLN A 238 -2.16 7.37 14.61
CA GLN A 238 -1.86 6.21 15.44
C GLN A 238 -2.04 4.88 14.67
N ARG A 239 -3.15 4.74 13.95
CA ARG A 239 -3.41 3.54 13.15
C ARG A 239 -2.51 3.48 11.92
N LEU A 240 -2.18 4.63 11.32
CA LEU A 240 -1.18 4.70 10.26
C LEU A 240 0.17 4.14 10.77
N ALA A 241 0.63 4.56 11.94
CA ALA A 241 1.90 4.07 12.51
C ALA A 241 1.88 2.55 12.76
N ASP A 242 0.78 2.02 13.31
CA ASP A 242 0.58 0.57 13.47
C ASP A 242 0.65 -0.16 12.10
N TRP A 243 -0.04 0.37 11.08
CA TRP A 243 -0.07 -0.25 9.75
C TRP A 243 1.25 -0.16 8.99
N VAL A 244 2.00 0.92 9.17
CA VAL A 244 3.37 1.07 8.66
C VAL A 244 4.28 0.03 9.31
N ALA A 245 4.28 -0.07 10.65
CA ALA A 245 5.12 -1.02 11.38
C ALA A 245 4.86 -2.45 10.91
N ARG A 246 3.58 -2.77 10.73
CA ARG A 246 3.14 -4.04 10.17
C ARG A 246 3.68 -4.31 8.77
N CYS A 247 3.68 -3.33 7.87
CA CYS A 247 4.18 -3.52 6.49
C CYS A 247 5.70 -3.77 6.42
N ARG A 248 6.45 -3.49 7.48
CA ARG A 248 7.91 -3.65 7.54
C ARG A 248 8.35 -5.09 7.83
N PRO A 249 9.58 -5.46 7.43
CA PRO A 249 10.51 -4.69 6.60
C PRO A 249 10.21 -4.79 5.09
N ARG A 250 9.21 -5.57 4.68
CA ARG A 250 9.06 -6.01 3.29
C ARG A 250 8.56 -4.94 2.33
N TYR A 251 7.66 -4.05 2.76
CA TYR A 251 6.98 -3.14 1.85
C TYR A 251 7.23 -1.68 2.23
N PRO A 252 7.73 -0.86 1.29
CA PRO A 252 7.58 0.57 1.37
C PRO A 252 6.09 0.96 1.44
N THR A 253 5.80 2.04 2.16
CA THR A 253 4.44 2.51 2.41
C THR A 253 4.26 3.96 1.97
N VAL A 254 3.14 4.24 1.32
CA VAL A 254 2.71 5.60 0.95
C VAL A 254 1.41 5.90 1.65
N ALA A 255 1.36 6.93 2.49
CA ALA A 255 0.11 7.35 3.09
C ALA A 255 -0.70 8.20 2.11
N ILE A 256 -2.02 8.03 2.08
CA ILE A 256 -2.91 8.76 1.16
C ILE A 256 -4.23 9.15 1.83
N GLY A 257 -4.85 10.22 1.35
CA GLY A 257 -6.22 10.61 1.72
C GLY A 257 -6.26 11.75 2.75
N GLY A 258 -6.73 12.92 2.31
CA GLY A 258 -6.94 14.10 3.15
C GLY A 258 -5.65 14.75 3.69
N ILE A 259 -4.50 14.44 3.07
CA ILE A 259 -3.18 14.95 3.45
C ILE A 259 -2.97 16.32 2.81
N SER A 260 -2.77 17.34 3.63
CA SER A 260 -2.26 18.66 3.23
C SER A 260 -0.77 18.78 3.57
N LEU A 261 -0.11 19.83 3.08
CA LEU A 261 1.32 20.06 3.38
C LEU A 261 1.56 20.37 4.88
N GLU A 262 0.55 20.86 5.60
CA GLU A 262 0.58 21.08 7.05
C GLU A 262 0.48 19.76 7.84
N ARG A 263 -0.19 18.76 7.26
CA ARG A 263 -0.39 17.44 7.89
C ARG A 263 0.68 16.43 7.51
N ALA A 264 1.37 16.64 6.39
CA ALA A 264 2.41 15.75 5.88
C ALA A 264 3.53 15.44 6.90
N PRO A 265 4.02 16.40 7.73
CA PRO A 265 5.03 16.08 8.76
C PRO A 265 4.55 15.01 9.74
N GLY A 266 3.29 15.05 10.18
CA GLY A 266 2.72 14.04 11.08
C GLY A 266 2.62 12.66 10.44
N VAL A 267 2.32 12.61 9.14
CA VAL A 267 2.30 11.37 8.35
C VAL A 267 3.69 10.75 8.24
N MET A 268 4.71 11.58 7.98
CA MET A 268 6.10 11.12 7.92
C MET A 268 6.61 10.68 9.31
N ALA A 269 6.22 11.38 10.37
CA ALA A 269 6.53 11.01 11.75
C ALA A 269 5.88 9.68 12.18
N ALA A 270 4.70 9.36 11.63
CA ALA A 270 4.05 8.05 11.80
C ALA A 270 4.80 6.92 11.06
N GLY A 271 5.87 7.22 10.32
CA GLY A 271 6.76 6.22 9.76
C GLY A 271 6.53 5.89 8.29
N ALA A 272 5.50 6.45 7.64
CA ALA A 272 5.23 6.21 6.22
C ALA A 272 6.44 6.63 5.36
N ASP A 273 6.80 5.85 4.35
CA ASP A 273 7.97 6.15 3.53
C ASP A 273 7.71 7.32 2.59
N GLY A 274 6.44 7.55 2.20
CA GLY A 274 6.01 8.74 1.46
C GLY A 274 4.56 9.11 1.74
N TYR A 275 4.13 10.23 1.18
CA TYR A 275 2.76 10.71 1.30
C TYR A 275 2.24 11.25 -0.03
N ALA A 276 1.01 10.86 -0.35
CA ALA A 276 0.36 11.23 -1.58
C ALA A 276 -0.63 12.39 -1.40
N VAL A 277 -0.57 13.36 -2.31
CA VAL A 277 -1.42 14.56 -2.29
C VAL A 277 -2.06 14.81 -3.65
N VAL A 278 -3.25 15.41 -3.64
CA VAL A 278 -3.95 15.86 -4.85
C VAL A 278 -4.18 17.37 -4.75
N SER A 279 -5.18 17.78 -3.97
CA SER A 279 -5.61 19.18 -3.85
C SER A 279 -4.56 20.10 -3.22
N ALA A 280 -3.66 19.56 -2.39
CA ALA A 280 -2.57 20.34 -1.82
C ALA A 280 -1.60 20.91 -2.87
N VAL A 281 -1.63 20.39 -4.11
CA VAL A 281 -0.91 20.91 -5.27
C VAL A 281 -1.88 21.52 -6.27
N THR A 282 -2.88 20.76 -6.71
CA THR A 282 -3.73 21.16 -7.85
C THR A 282 -4.68 22.33 -7.53
N GLN A 283 -4.90 22.62 -6.24
CA GLN A 283 -5.74 23.72 -5.76
C GLN A 283 -4.95 24.75 -4.94
N ALA A 284 -3.61 24.70 -4.98
CA ALA A 284 -2.77 25.70 -4.34
C ALA A 284 -2.77 27.02 -5.13
N ALA A 285 -2.69 28.15 -4.43
CA ALA A 285 -2.53 29.47 -5.07
C ALA A 285 -1.23 29.56 -5.87
N ASP A 286 -0.16 28.94 -5.36
CA ASP A 286 1.11 28.75 -6.07
C ASP A 286 1.47 27.25 -6.08
N PRO A 287 1.12 26.51 -7.15
CA PRO A 287 1.40 25.08 -7.23
C PRO A 287 2.88 24.73 -7.28
N GLN A 288 3.74 25.60 -7.84
CA GLN A 288 5.18 25.36 -7.89
C GLN A 288 5.79 25.46 -6.50
N ALA A 289 5.41 26.50 -5.73
CA ALA A 289 5.82 26.62 -4.33
C ALA A 289 5.29 25.44 -3.49
N ALA A 290 4.06 24.98 -3.73
CA ALA A 290 3.50 23.82 -3.06
C ALA A 290 4.31 22.54 -3.31
N VAL A 291 4.74 22.30 -4.54
CA VAL A 291 5.59 21.15 -4.90
C VAL A 291 6.97 21.24 -4.24
N ARG A 292 7.62 22.41 -4.27
CA ARG A 292 8.89 22.63 -3.56
C ARG A 292 8.78 22.37 -2.06
N ARG A 293 7.71 22.88 -1.43
CA ARG A 293 7.43 22.63 0.00
C ARG A 293 7.19 21.16 0.28
N GLY A 294 6.46 20.46 -0.60
CA GLY A 294 6.25 19.02 -0.49
C GLY A 294 7.56 18.24 -0.53
N LEU A 295 8.43 18.55 -1.49
CA LEU A 295 9.76 17.94 -1.59
C LEU A 295 10.61 18.20 -0.33
N ALA A 296 10.59 19.43 0.19
CA ALA A 296 11.34 19.79 1.40
C ALA A 296 10.87 19.02 2.65
N ILE A 297 9.56 18.84 2.84
CA ILE A 297 9.00 18.05 3.95
C ILE A 297 9.46 16.58 3.84
N ALA A 298 9.42 16.01 2.64
CA ALA A 298 9.87 14.64 2.42
C ALA A 298 11.36 14.46 2.72
N GLN A 299 12.20 15.38 2.23
CA GLN A 299 13.64 15.35 2.45
C GLN A 299 13.98 15.47 3.94
N GLN A 300 13.38 16.44 4.65
CA GLN A 300 13.62 16.63 6.08
C GLN A 300 13.29 15.36 6.88
N ALA A 301 12.19 14.70 6.56
CA ALA A 301 11.81 13.46 7.23
C ALA A 301 12.78 12.30 6.93
N GLN A 302 13.31 12.21 5.72
CA GLN A 302 14.31 11.21 5.35
C GLN A 302 15.63 11.46 6.08
N ASP A 303 16.08 12.71 6.17
CA ASP A 303 17.30 13.10 6.90
C ASP A 303 17.18 12.79 8.39
N CYS A 304 16.03 13.11 9.01
CA CYS A 304 15.79 12.78 10.42
C CYS A 304 15.82 11.26 10.69
N ARG A 305 15.38 10.42 9.76
CA ARG A 305 15.46 8.95 9.91
C ARG A 305 16.89 8.44 9.73
N ALA A 306 17.63 8.98 8.77
CA ALA A 306 19.02 8.62 8.55
C ALA A 306 19.91 8.97 9.76
N ALA A 307 19.60 10.07 10.46
CA ALA A 307 20.31 10.46 11.68
C ALA A 307 19.95 9.64 12.93
N ALA A 308 18.85 8.90 12.91
CA ALA A 308 18.35 8.13 14.06
C ALA A 308 18.70 6.63 14.01
N GLY A 309 19.22 6.13 12.88
CA GLY A 309 19.63 4.74 12.66
C GLY A 309 21.15 4.59 12.72
#